data_AF-A0A948VV53-F1
#
_entry.id   AF-A0A948VV53-F1
#
_cell.length_a   1.000
_cell.length_b   1.000
_cell.length_c   1.000
_cell.angle_alpha   90.00
_cell.angle_beta   90.00
_cell.angle_gamma   90.00
#
_symmetry.space_group_name_H-M   'P 1'
#
loop_
_entity.id
_entity.type
_entity.pdbx_description
1 polymer ?
#
loop_
_entity_poly.entity_id
_entity_poly.type
_entity_poly.pdbx_seq_one_letter_code
_entity_poly.pdbx_strand_id
1 'polypeptide(L)'
;MTGFDIIILIIIGVAAVGGFMRGLVQEVLSLASWIMAAVALHFMHPVLTDGLRNVYSAEPTTPLLAFVLLLLIPYAAMKVIIGTASGASDGAILGPIDRVLGFGFGAIKGVLIAIFAFSLLAIGFDDSWGYKGRPTWITTARTYPAADTFSRDLLPMIAVRRDELRRESEAQEAAAAKAAG
;
A
#
# COMPACT_ATOMS: atom_id res chain seq x y z
N MET A 1 -4.66 24.90 5.47
CA MET A 1 -4.10 23.61 5.01
C MET A 1 -3.14 23.17 6.08
N THR A 2 -3.40 22.04 6.73
CA THR A 2 -2.48 21.49 7.73
C THR A 2 -1.24 20.91 7.03
N GLY A 3 -0.14 20.68 7.76
CA GLY A 3 1.05 20.04 7.19
C GLY A 3 0.74 18.66 6.59
N PHE A 4 -0.23 17.95 7.17
CA PHE A 4 -0.72 16.66 6.66
C PHE A 4 -1.39 16.78 5.28
N ASP A 5 -2.22 17.81 5.07
CA ASP A 5 -2.84 18.06 3.76
C ASP A 5 -1.78 18.31 2.68
N ILE A 6 -0.69 19.01 3.02
CA ILE A 6 0.42 19.28 2.10
C ILE A 6 1.17 18.00 1.74
N ILE A 7 1.44 17.13 2.72
CA ILE A 7 2.12 15.84 2.49
C ILE A 7 1.30 14.97 1.53
N ILE A 8 -0.03 14.87 1.74
CA ILE A 8 -0.91 14.10 0.87
C ILE A 8 -0.89 14.66 -0.56
N LEU A 9 -0.99 15.98 -0.72
CA LEU A 9 -0.94 16.61 -2.03
C LEU A 9 0.41 16.37 -2.73
N ILE A 10 1.52 16.36 -2.01
CA ILE A 10 2.84 16.02 -2.56
C ILE A 10 2.87 14.58 -3.04
N ILE A 11 2.39 13.62 -2.23
CA ILE A 11 2.35 12.20 -2.61
C ILE A 11 1.52 12.01 -3.89
N ILE A 12 0.32 12.57 -3.93
CA ILE A 12 -0.57 12.50 -5.09
C ILE A 12 0.07 13.18 -6.31
N GLY A 13 0.64 14.37 -6.12
CA GLY A 13 1.28 15.14 -7.18
C GLY A 13 2.47 14.41 -7.80
N VAL A 14 3.37 13.88 -6.98
CA VAL A 14 4.53 13.09 -7.44
C VAL A 14 4.07 11.82 -8.17
N ALA A 15 3.06 11.12 -7.65
CA ALA A 15 2.51 9.93 -8.29
C ALA A 15 1.84 10.26 -9.63
N ALA A 16 1.09 11.36 -9.71
CA ALA A 16 0.45 11.83 -10.93
C ALA A 16 1.48 12.24 -12.00
N VAL A 17 2.52 12.99 -11.63
CA VAL A 17 3.62 13.35 -12.52
C VAL A 17 4.37 12.08 -12.99
N GLY A 18 4.65 11.15 -12.07
CA GLY A 18 5.27 9.87 -12.42
C GLY A 18 4.43 9.06 -13.42
N GLY A 19 3.11 9.03 -13.22
CA GLY A 19 2.17 8.41 -14.15
C GLY A 19 2.11 9.10 -15.51
N PHE A 20 2.20 10.44 -15.55
CA PHE A 20 2.30 11.19 -16.80
C PHE A 20 3.58 10.86 -17.58
N MET A 21 4.72 10.75 -16.89
CA MET A 21 6.00 10.44 -17.51
C MET A 21 6.05 9.02 -18.08
N ARG A 22 5.37 8.08 -17.43
CA ARG A 22 5.33 6.66 -17.83
C ARG A 22 4.22 6.31 -18.82
N GLY A 23 3.10 7.01 -18.75
CA GLY A 23 1.90 6.67 -19.51
C GLY A 23 1.04 5.60 -18.83
N LEU A 24 -0.23 5.50 -19.25
CA LEU A 24 -1.21 4.57 -18.69
C LEU A 24 -0.79 3.12 -18.94
N VAL A 25 -0.38 2.78 -20.16
CA VAL A 25 0.00 1.41 -20.53
C VAL A 25 1.10 0.88 -19.61
N GLN A 26 2.15 1.68 -19.38
CA GLN A 26 3.26 1.27 -18.53
C GLN A 26 2.83 1.13 -17.06
N GLU A 27 1.98 2.02 -16.55
CA GLU A 27 1.46 1.93 -15.18
C GLU A 27 0.56 0.70 -14.98
N VAL A 28 -0.34 0.40 -15.93
CA VAL A 28 -1.21 -0.79 -15.88
C VAL A 28 -0.40 -2.07 -15.96
N LEU A 29 0.55 -2.16 -16.89
CA LEU A 29 1.38 -3.35 -17.01
C LEU A 29 2.32 -3.52 -15.80
N SER A 30 2.81 -2.42 -15.20
CA SER A 30 3.54 -2.48 -13.95
C SER A 30 2.68 -3.04 -12.82
N LEU A 31 1.41 -2.64 -12.73
CA LEU A 31 0.48 -3.18 -11.73
C LEU A 31 0.20 -4.67 -11.98
N ALA A 32 -0.01 -5.05 -13.25
CA ALA A 32 -0.17 -6.45 -13.65
C ALA A 32 1.04 -7.32 -13.28
N SER A 33 2.27 -6.76 -13.37
CA SER A 33 3.50 -7.45 -12.95
C SER A 33 3.49 -7.79 -11.47
N TRP A 34 3.04 -6.86 -10.62
CA TRP A 34 2.90 -7.08 -9.18
C TRP A 34 1.80 -8.09 -8.86
N ILE A 35 0.66 -8.02 -9.55
CA ILE A 35 -0.43 -8.99 -9.38
C ILE A 35 0.05 -10.39 -9.77
N MET A 36 0.74 -10.53 -10.89
CA MET A 36 1.31 -11.81 -11.34
C MET A 36 2.29 -12.39 -10.30
N ALA A 37 3.18 -11.55 -9.77
CA ALA A 37 4.12 -11.98 -8.72
C ALA A 37 3.38 -12.41 -7.44
N ALA A 38 2.34 -11.68 -7.03
CA ALA A 38 1.52 -12.05 -5.87
C ALA A 38 0.78 -13.37 -6.09
N VAL A 39 0.21 -13.60 -7.27
CA VAL A 39 -0.44 -14.86 -7.66
C VAL A 39 0.56 -16.02 -7.64
N ALA A 40 1.73 -15.83 -8.27
CA ALA A 40 2.79 -16.83 -8.27
C ALA A 40 3.24 -17.18 -6.84
N LEU A 41 3.44 -16.15 -6.00
CA LEU A 41 3.78 -16.35 -4.60
C LEU A 41 2.69 -17.12 -3.85
N HIS A 42 1.42 -16.74 -3.99
CA HIS A 42 0.33 -17.39 -3.27
C HIS A 42 0.21 -18.90 -3.59
N PHE A 43 0.29 -19.26 -4.87
CA PHE A 43 0.07 -20.65 -5.29
C PHE A 43 1.34 -21.51 -5.30
N MET A 44 2.50 -20.93 -5.60
CA MET A 44 3.72 -21.69 -5.85
C MET A 44 4.72 -21.67 -4.69
N HIS A 45 4.51 -20.82 -3.67
CA HIS A 45 5.46 -20.71 -2.55
C HIS A 45 5.70 -22.02 -1.80
N PRO A 46 4.67 -22.81 -1.43
CA PRO A 46 4.89 -24.10 -0.76
C PRO A 46 5.65 -25.09 -1.66
N VAL A 47 5.19 -25.23 -2.92
CA VAL A 47 5.77 -26.17 -3.90
C VAL A 47 7.24 -25.86 -4.17
N LEU A 48 7.57 -24.58 -4.37
CA LEU A 48 8.94 -24.16 -4.62
C LEU A 48 9.81 -24.30 -3.37
N THR A 49 9.28 -23.99 -2.18
CA THR A 49 9.99 -24.16 -0.91
C THR A 49 10.37 -25.63 -0.71
N ASP A 50 9.43 -26.56 -0.90
CA ASP A 50 9.68 -27.99 -0.76
C ASP A 50 10.65 -28.51 -1.82
N GLY A 51 10.54 -28.02 -3.05
CA GLY A 51 11.52 -28.30 -4.11
C GLY A 51 12.93 -27.87 -3.72
N LEU A 52 13.09 -26.67 -3.15
CA LEU A 52 14.38 -26.15 -2.69
C LEU A 52 14.91 -26.88 -1.47
N ARG A 53 14.06 -27.40 -0.58
CA ARG A 53 14.49 -28.18 0.60
C ARG A 53 15.35 -29.39 0.25
N ASN A 54 15.11 -29.98 -0.93
CA ASN A 54 15.87 -31.12 -1.44
C ASN A 54 17.33 -30.76 -1.79
N VAL A 55 17.63 -29.48 -1.99
CA VAL A 55 18.97 -28.98 -2.32
C VAL A 55 19.58 -28.20 -1.14
N TYR A 56 18.74 -27.47 -0.40
CA TYR A 56 19.15 -26.55 0.66
C TYR A 56 18.19 -26.66 1.86
N SER A 57 18.67 -27.21 2.97
CA SER A 57 17.86 -27.48 4.17
C SER A 57 18.15 -26.51 5.32
N ALA A 58 18.34 -25.21 5.02
CA ALA A 58 18.59 -24.19 6.03
C ALA A 58 17.32 -23.37 6.32
N GLU A 59 16.76 -23.56 7.51
CA GLU A 59 15.63 -22.75 7.99
C GLU A 59 16.12 -21.52 8.76
N PRO A 60 15.55 -20.32 8.55
CA PRO A 60 14.39 -19.98 7.69
C PRO A 60 14.78 -19.54 6.27
N THR A 61 16.02 -19.79 5.82
CA THR A 61 16.56 -19.25 4.57
C THR A 61 15.87 -19.83 3.33
N THR A 62 15.52 -21.12 3.34
CA THR A 62 14.88 -21.80 2.19
C THR A 62 13.54 -21.19 1.79
N PRO A 63 12.54 -21.01 2.69
CA PRO A 63 11.28 -20.35 2.33
C PRO A 63 11.45 -18.87 1.96
N LEU A 64 12.46 -18.19 2.53
CA LEU A 64 12.78 -16.81 2.15
C LEU A 64 13.32 -16.74 0.72
N LEU A 65 14.19 -17.67 0.33
CA LEU A 65 14.69 -17.77 -1.04
C LEU A 65 13.55 -18.04 -2.03
N ALA A 66 12.64 -18.97 -1.71
CA ALA A 66 11.45 -19.24 -2.53
C ALA A 66 10.60 -17.97 -2.73
N PHE A 67 10.40 -17.20 -1.66
CA PHE A 67 9.68 -15.91 -1.70
C PHE A 67 10.37 -14.93 -2.66
N VAL A 68 11.68 -14.73 -2.53
CA VAL A 68 12.44 -13.80 -3.38
C VAL A 68 12.38 -14.22 -4.85
N LEU A 69 12.53 -15.52 -5.14
CA LEU A 69 12.46 -16.03 -6.51
C LEU A 69 11.08 -15.84 -7.14
N LEU A 70 10.01 -16.15 -6.41
CA LEU A 70 8.63 -15.99 -6.88
C LEU A 70 8.19 -14.54 -6.99
N LEU A 71 8.84 -13.64 -6.25
CA LEU A 71 8.63 -12.21 -6.44
C LEU A 71 9.37 -11.72 -7.69
N LEU A 72 10.66 -12.06 -7.81
CA LEU A 72 11.55 -11.42 -8.78
C LEU A 72 11.44 -12.01 -10.18
N ILE A 73 11.26 -13.34 -10.32
CA ILE A 73 11.21 -14.00 -11.63
C ILE A 73 9.96 -13.58 -12.43
N PRO A 74 8.72 -13.70 -11.90
CA PRO A 74 7.52 -13.31 -12.65
C PRO A 74 7.48 -11.81 -12.92
N TYR A 75 7.94 -10.99 -11.97
CA TYR A 75 8.04 -9.55 -12.14
C TYR A 75 9.03 -9.18 -13.26
N ALA A 76 10.23 -9.77 -13.27
CA ALA A 76 11.23 -9.53 -14.30
C ALA A 76 10.74 -10.01 -15.67
N ALA A 77 10.10 -11.18 -15.75
CA ALA A 77 9.51 -11.70 -16.97
C ALA A 77 8.47 -10.72 -17.55
N MET A 78 7.56 -10.21 -16.71
CA MET A 78 6.58 -9.22 -17.15
C MET A 78 7.24 -7.91 -17.59
N LYS A 79 8.29 -7.45 -16.90
CA LYS A 79 9.02 -6.23 -17.27
C LYS A 79 9.70 -6.34 -18.64
N VAL A 80 10.21 -7.52 -19.00
CA VAL A 80 10.77 -7.77 -20.34
C VAL A 80 9.68 -7.65 -21.41
N ILE A 81 8.49 -8.23 -21.17
CA ILE A 81 7.34 -8.12 -22.07
C ILE A 81 6.93 -6.65 -22.25
N ILE A 82 6.87 -5.88 -21.16
CA ILE A 82 6.55 -4.45 -21.19
C ILE A 82 7.54 -3.68 -22.07
N GLY A 83 8.85 -3.92 -21.89
CA GLY A 83 9.89 -3.23 -22.65
C GLY A 83 9.79 -3.47 -24.16
N THR A 84 9.37 -4.67 -24.57
CA THR A 84 9.14 -4.99 -25.99
C THR A 84 7.88 -4.34 -26.55
N ALA A 85 6.82 -4.20 -25.75
CA ALA A 85 5.58 -3.57 -26.17
C ALA A 85 5.70 -2.03 -26.27
N SER A 86 6.49 -1.40 -25.39
CA SER A 86 6.69 0.04 -25.41
C SER A 86 7.45 0.52 -26.65
N GLY A 87 8.49 -0.21 -27.09
CA GLY A 87 9.27 0.17 -28.28
C GLY A 87 8.50 0.09 -29.60
N ALA A 88 7.38 -0.65 -29.63
CA ALA A 88 6.52 -0.75 -30.82
C ALA A 88 5.54 0.43 -30.96
N SER A 89 5.39 1.27 -29.93
CA SER A 89 4.33 2.29 -29.83
C SER A 89 4.79 3.73 -30.13
N ASP A 90 6.10 3.94 -30.31
CA ASP A 90 6.73 5.26 -30.43
C ASP A 90 6.27 6.11 -31.64
N GLY A 91 5.50 5.54 -32.57
CA GLY A 91 5.01 6.23 -33.78
C GLY A 91 3.52 6.66 -33.77
N ALA A 92 2.73 6.29 -32.75
CA ALA A 92 1.28 6.52 -32.80
C ALA A 92 0.86 7.86 -32.16
N ILE A 93 -0.10 8.55 -32.80
CA ILE A 93 -0.80 9.76 -32.33
C ILE A 93 -1.38 9.60 -30.90
N LEU A 94 -1.48 8.36 -30.39
CA LEU A 94 -1.96 8.03 -29.05
C LEU A 94 -1.01 8.40 -27.90
N GLY A 95 0.27 8.68 -28.16
CA GLY A 95 1.25 8.97 -27.10
C GLY A 95 0.83 10.06 -26.09
N PRO A 96 0.34 11.23 -26.53
CA PRO A 96 -0.15 12.27 -25.62
C PRO A 96 -1.37 11.85 -24.79
N ILE A 97 -2.30 11.09 -25.37
CA ILE A 97 -3.50 10.59 -24.67
C ILE A 97 -3.09 9.59 -23.58
N ASP A 98 -2.18 8.67 -23.91
CA ASP A 98 -1.64 7.70 -22.95
C ASP A 98 -0.97 8.38 -21.74
N ARG A 99 -0.24 9.48 -21.96
CA ARG A 99 0.35 10.28 -20.88
C ARG A 99 -0.69 10.97 -20.01
N VAL A 100 -1.74 11.57 -20.59
CA VAL A 100 -2.82 12.21 -19.82
C VAL A 100 -3.58 11.17 -18.99
N LEU A 101 -3.89 10.00 -19.58
CA LEU A 101 -4.52 8.92 -18.83
C LEU A 101 -3.58 8.37 -17.74
N GLY A 102 -2.27 8.30 -18.03
CA GLY A 102 -1.24 7.95 -17.06
C GLY A 102 -1.18 8.93 -15.88
N PHE A 103 -1.37 10.24 -16.11
CA PHE A 103 -1.50 11.23 -15.04
C PHE A 103 -2.67 10.92 -14.11
N GLY A 104 -3.86 10.65 -14.68
CA GLY A 104 -5.05 10.30 -13.92
C GLY A 104 -4.88 9.01 -13.11
N PHE A 105 -4.33 7.97 -13.74
CA PHE A 105 -4.03 6.71 -13.06
C PHE A 105 -2.98 6.89 -11.94
N GLY A 106 -1.93 7.65 -12.20
CA GLY A 106 -0.90 8.00 -11.21
C GLY A 106 -1.48 8.77 -10.02
N ALA A 107 -2.42 9.68 -10.25
CA ALA A 107 -3.12 10.39 -9.17
C ALA A 107 -3.96 9.44 -8.30
N ILE A 108 -4.74 8.53 -8.91
CA ILE A 108 -5.52 7.51 -8.18
C ILE A 108 -4.59 6.63 -7.34
N LYS A 109 -3.49 6.16 -7.92
CA LYS A 109 -2.48 5.37 -7.21
C LYS A 109 -1.82 6.16 -6.07
N GLY A 110 -1.56 7.45 -6.28
CA GLY A 110 -1.05 8.35 -5.24
C GLY A 110 -2.01 8.50 -4.07
N VAL A 111 -3.32 8.59 -4.33
CA VAL A 111 -4.36 8.59 -3.28
C VAL A 111 -4.31 7.28 -2.50
N LEU A 112 -4.26 6.14 -3.18
CA LEU A 112 -4.16 4.83 -2.52
C LEU A 112 -2.90 4.75 -1.64
N ILE A 113 -1.74 5.17 -2.15
CA ILE A 113 -0.48 5.20 -1.38
C ILE A 113 -0.62 6.10 -0.16
N ALA A 114 -1.25 7.27 -0.29
CA ALA A 114 -1.48 8.19 0.83
C ALA A 114 -2.40 7.57 1.90
N ILE A 115 -3.46 6.86 1.50
CA ILE A 115 -4.35 6.14 2.41
C ILE A 115 -3.59 5.03 3.14
N PHE A 116 -2.81 4.21 2.44
CA PHE A 116 -2.00 3.16 3.07
C PHE A 116 -0.97 3.73 4.04
N ALA A 117 -0.25 4.80 3.64
CA ALA A 117 0.71 5.47 4.51
C ALA A 117 0.03 6.05 5.75
N PHE A 118 -1.12 6.70 5.60
CA PHE A 118 -1.91 7.19 6.73
C PHE A 118 -2.38 6.05 7.63
N SER A 119 -2.84 4.93 7.06
CA SER A 119 -3.28 3.76 7.82
C SER A 119 -2.15 3.17 8.67
N LEU A 120 -0.94 3.08 8.12
CA LEU A 120 0.25 2.64 8.85
C LEU A 120 0.62 3.61 9.98
N LEU A 121 0.58 4.92 9.71
CA LEU A 121 0.80 5.95 10.73
C LEU A 121 -0.26 5.86 11.84
N ALA A 122 -1.53 5.69 11.49
CA ALA A 122 -2.62 5.57 12.44
C ALA A 122 -2.45 4.35 13.36
N ILE A 123 -2.06 3.19 12.81
CA ILE A 123 -1.74 2.00 13.60
C ILE A 123 -0.55 2.28 14.53
N GLY A 124 0.52 2.89 14.03
CA GLY A 124 1.71 3.21 14.83
C GLY A 124 1.44 4.20 15.97
N PHE A 125 0.61 5.21 15.74
CA PHE A 125 0.19 6.15 16.78
C PHE A 125 -0.74 5.51 17.80
N ASP A 126 -1.67 4.66 17.37
CA ASP A 126 -2.59 3.96 18.27
C ASP A 126 -1.83 3.00 19.21
N ASP A 127 -0.76 2.35 18.73
CA ASP A 127 0.09 1.46 19.53
C ASP A 127 0.96 2.21 20.56
N SER A 128 1.39 3.43 20.24
CA SER A 128 2.32 4.20 21.08
C SER A 128 1.66 5.20 22.04
N TRP A 129 0.49 5.73 21.71
CA TRP A 129 -0.18 6.80 22.50
C TRP A 129 -1.66 6.50 22.83
N GLY A 130 -2.16 5.32 22.44
CA GLY A 130 -3.57 4.95 22.60
C GLY A 130 -4.50 5.71 21.64
N TYR A 131 -5.75 5.23 21.52
CA TYR A 131 -6.74 5.72 20.56
C TYR A 131 -7.02 7.25 20.62
N LYS A 132 -6.86 7.87 21.81
CA LYS A 132 -7.08 9.32 22.03
C LYS A 132 -5.82 10.18 21.83
N GLY A 133 -4.63 9.59 21.68
CA GLY A 133 -3.33 10.28 21.66
C GLY A 133 -2.87 10.80 20.30
N ARG A 134 -3.75 10.85 19.28
CA ARG A 134 -3.37 11.27 17.93
C ARG A 134 -3.01 12.75 17.88
N PRO A 135 -1.85 13.14 17.32
CA PRO A 135 -1.43 14.53 17.24
C PRO A 135 -2.46 15.43 16.55
N THR A 136 -2.65 16.64 17.09
CA THR A 136 -3.66 17.60 16.60
C THR A 136 -3.45 18.03 15.15
N TRP A 137 -2.23 17.98 14.63
CA TRP A 137 -1.92 18.30 13.23
C TRP A 137 -2.42 17.25 12.22
N ILE A 138 -2.78 16.04 12.68
CA ILE A 138 -3.41 14.99 11.88
C ILE A 138 -4.93 15.09 11.98
N THR A 139 -5.47 15.18 13.20
CA THR A 139 -6.92 15.16 13.45
C THR A 139 -7.66 16.41 12.98
N THR A 140 -6.95 17.54 12.83
CA THR A 140 -7.51 18.80 12.30
C THR A 140 -7.41 18.93 10.77
N ALA A 141 -6.80 17.95 10.08
CA ALA A 141 -6.63 18.02 8.63
C ALA A 141 -7.95 17.81 7.88
N ARG A 142 -8.15 18.50 6.75
CA ARG A 142 -9.38 18.35 5.96
C ARG A 142 -9.47 16.99 5.28
N THR A 143 -8.33 16.41 4.95
CA THR A 143 -8.24 15.07 4.33
C THR A 143 -8.44 13.93 5.33
N TYR A 144 -8.36 14.21 6.63
CA TYR A 144 -8.45 13.19 7.69
C TYR A 144 -9.79 12.42 7.68
N PRO A 145 -10.98 13.06 7.61
CA PRO A 145 -12.24 12.31 7.61
C PRO A 145 -12.36 11.36 6.41
N ALA A 146 -11.92 11.79 5.22
CA ALA A 146 -11.96 10.95 4.03
C ALA A 146 -11.00 9.75 4.15
N ALA A 147 -9.76 10.00 4.58
CA ALA A 147 -8.76 8.94 4.77
C ALA A 147 -9.16 7.94 5.86
N ASP A 148 -9.77 8.42 6.94
CA ASP A 148 -10.24 7.59 8.05
C ASP A 148 -11.43 6.70 7.64
N THR A 149 -12.41 7.24 6.91
CA THR A 149 -13.54 6.44 6.39
C THR A 149 -13.06 5.36 5.42
N PHE A 150 -12.26 5.73 4.42
CA PHE A 150 -11.73 4.75 3.46
C PHE A 150 -10.86 3.68 4.12
N SER A 151 -10.08 4.03 5.15
CA SER A 151 -9.29 3.08 5.92
C SER A 151 -10.18 2.06 6.64
N ARG A 152 -11.29 2.49 7.25
CA ARG A 152 -12.26 1.59 7.90
C ARG A 152 -12.92 0.64 6.90
N ASP A 153 -13.32 1.17 5.74
CA ASP A 153 -14.05 0.40 4.74
C ASP A 153 -13.14 -0.63 4.03
N LEU A 154 -11.89 -0.26 3.75
CA LEU A 154 -10.93 -1.15 3.07
C LEU A 154 -10.25 -2.16 4.00
N LEU A 155 -10.13 -1.85 5.30
CA LEU A 155 -9.39 -2.67 6.28
C LEU A 155 -10.27 -2.94 7.52
N PRO A 156 -11.24 -3.87 7.46
CA PRO A 156 -12.14 -4.16 8.58
C PRO A 156 -11.40 -4.61 9.84
N MET A 157 -10.21 -5.21 9.71
CA MET A 157 -9.33 -5.57 10.82
C MET A 157 -8.90 -4.35 11.66
N ILE A 158 -8.76 -3.17 11.04
CA ILE A 158 -8.45 -1.92 11.77
C ILE A 158 -9.68 -1.43 12.53
N ALA A 159 -10.89 -1.60 11.98
CA ALA A 159 -12.12 -1.25 12.68
C ALA A 159 -12.30 -2.09 13.96
N VAL A 160 -12.09 -3.41 13.86
CA VAL A 160 -12.12 -4.32 15.02
C VAL A 160 -11.09 -3.91 16.07
N ARG A 161 -9.84 -3.65 15.64
CA ARG A 161 -8.77 -3.25 16.57
C ARG A 161 -9.06 -1.92 17.27
N ARG A 162 -9.68 -0.96 16.57
CA ARG A 162 -10.07 0.34 17.16
C ARG A 162 -11.21 0.18 18.18
N ASP A 163 -12.16 -0.70 17.93
CA ASP A 163 -13.23 -0.99 18.88
C ASP A 163 -12.70 -1.65 20.17
N GLU A 164 -11.71 -2.54 20.06
CA GLU A 164 -11.01 -3.11 21.21
C GLU A 164 -10.32 -2.01 22.03
N LEU A 165 -9.50 -1.18 21.39
CA LEU A 165 -8.79 -0.08 22.05
C LEU A 165 -9.75 0.92 22.71
N ARG A 166 -10.91 1.19 22.10
CA ARG A 166 -11.94 2.04 22.69
C ARG A 166 -12.49 1.42 23.97
N ARG A 167 -12.86 0.14 23.96
CA ARG A 167 -13.37 -0.57 25.14
C ARG A 167 -12.35 -0.63 26.26
N GLU A 168 -11.07 -0.85 25.94
CA GLU A 168 -9.98 -0.84 26.92
C GLU A 168 -9.83 0.55 27.56
N SER A 169 -9.91 1.62 26.78
CA SER A 169 -9.84 2.99 27.31
C SER A 169 -11.05 3.34 28.20
N GLU A 170 -12.27 2.95 27.82
CA GLU A 170 -13.48 3.15 28.61
C GLU A 170 -13.43 2.34 29.92
N ALA A 171 -12.90 1.12 29.87
CA ALA A 171 -12.69 0.28 31.05
C ALA A 171 -11.64 0.87 32.01
N GLN A 172 -10.54 1.42 31.48
CA GLN A 172 -9.54 2.13 32.28
C GLN A 172 -10.09 3.40 32.92
N GLU A 173 -10.88 4.20 32.19
CA GLU A 173 -11.53 5.40 32.71
C GLU A 173 -12.55 5.05 33.81
N ALA A 174 -13.35 3.99 33.62
CA ALA A 174 -14.28 3.50 34.63
C ALA A 174 -13.56 2.97 35.89
N ALA A 175 -12.44 2.27 35.72
CA ALA A 175 -11.61 1.79 36.82
C ALA A 175 -10.95 2.95 37.59
N ALA A 176 -10.43 3.96 36.88
CA ALA A 176 -9.85 5.16 37.48
C ALA A 176 -10.90 5.98 38.24
N ALA A 177 -12.10 6.15 37.68
CA ALA A 177 -13.21 6.83 38.35
C ALA A 177 -13.66 6.11 39.62
N LYS A 178 -13.68 4.77 39.61
CA LYS A 178 -14.00 3.95 40.79
C LYS A 178 -12.91 3.97 41.87
N ALA A 179 -11.66 4.23 41.50
CA ALA A 179 -10.54 4.34 42.45
C ALA A 179 -10.44 5.74 43.09
N ALA A 180 -11.06 6.76 42.48
CA ALA A 180 -11.01 8.15 42.92
C ALA A 180 -12.23 8.61 43.76
N GLY A 181 -13.26 7.77 43.89
CA GLY A 181 -14.45 8.01 44.72
C GLY A 181 -14.55 7.01 45.86
#